data_AF-Q1GIH9-F1
#
_entry.id   AF-Q1GIH9-F1
#
_cell.length_a   1.000
_cell.length_b   1.000
_cell.length_c   1.000
_cell.angle_alpha   90.00
_cell.angle_beta   90.00
_cell.angle_gamma   90.00
#
_symmetry.space_group_name_H-M   'P 1'
#
loop_
_entity.id
_entity.type
_entity.pdbx_description
1 polymer ?
#
loop_
_entity_poly.entity_id
_entity_poly.type
_entity_poly.pdbx_seq_one_letter_code
_entity_poly.pdbx_strand_id
1 'polypeptide(L)'
;MKIELTDLSGLPEGLKSVVESEGDKHTLDLSKLMPSEDLTGLKSALQKERENARAWEKFGKPDELEAKLSELEKKAQGTGKAAEDAQAKLDALKAEYDGKLSDKDKRIEIMMKANASESLKAELAKAGFIPEAIDDIAATALGRLEFGDDGTPKVLTADGKPMIGNGADHGATLSDLAKELADAKPYAVRDGGKGGGGKQPGSQSGTPAHSNPILAQVPGLADLPEK
;
A
#
# COMPACT_ATOMS: atom_id res chain seq x y z
N MET A 1 8.02 9.39 -39.14
CA MET A 1 7.41 10.42 -40.02
C MET A 1 8.54 11.07 -40.80
N LYS A 2 8.44 11.19 -42.13
CA LYS A 2 9.48 11.80 -42.98
C LYS A 2 9.01 13.16 -43.49
N ILE A 3 9.87 14.17 -43.40
CA ILE A 3 9.58 15.55 -43.84
C ILE A 3 10.61 15.95 -44.90
N GLU A 4 10.17 16.35 -46.10
CA GLU A 4 11.08 16.89 -47.12
C GLU A 4 11.57 18.29 -46.71
N LEU A 5 12.88 18.52 -46.79
CA LEU A 5 13.55 19.78 -46.50
C LEU A 5 14.08 20.38 -47.80
N THR A 6 13.68 21.62 -48.11
CA THR A 6 14.16 22.37 -49.28
C THR A 6 15.46 23.14 -48.99
N ASP A 7 15.80 23.35 -47.72
CA ASP A 7 17.03 24.00 -47.28
C ASP A 7 17.52 23.38 -45.96
N LEU A 8 18.83 23.14 -45.87
CA LEU A 8 19.52 22.56 -44.72
C LEU A 8 20.24 23.60 -43.86
N SER A 9 20.34 24.85 -44.32
CA SER A 9 21.15 25.90 -43.68
C SER A 9 20.68 26.27 -42.27
N GLY A 10 19.36 26.17 -42.01
CA GLY A 10 18.74 26.46 -40.73
C GLY A 10 18.60 25.28 -39.77
N LEU A 11 19.07 24.08 -40.14
CA LEU A 11 18.83 22.88 -39.33
C LEU A 11 19.83 22.79 -38.15
N PRO A 12 19.37 22.63 -36.90
CA PRO A 12 20.23 22.37 -35.73
C PRO A 12 21.12 21.14 -35.95
N GLU A 13 22.37 21.19 -35.49
CA GLU A 13 23.36 20.12 -35.76
C GLU A 13 22.90 18.73 -35.31
N GLY A 14 22.20 18.63 -34.18
CA GLY A 14 21.66 17.36 -33.69
C GLY A 14 20.69 16.69 -34.68
N LEU A 15 19.96 17.47 -35.48
CA LEU A 15 19.01 16.97 -36.46
C LEU A 15 19.65 16.65 -37.82
N LYS A 16 20.86 17.17 -38.11
CA LYS A 16 21.57 16.85 -39.36
C LYS A 16 21.91 15.36 -39.47
N SER A 17 22.13 14.70 -38.33
CA SER A 17 22.46 13.27 -38.25
C SER A 17 21.32 12.33 -38.70
N VAL A 18 20.09 12.84 -38.74
CA VAL A 18 18.88 12.07 -39.11
C VAL A 18 18.26 12.54 -40.44
N VAL A 19 18.98 13.36 -41.20
CA VAL A 19 18.62 13.76 -42.57
C VAL A 19 19.20 12.75 -43.57
N GLU A 20 18.33 12.16 -44.38
CA GLU A 20 18.71 11.36 -45.55
C GLU A 20 18.71 12.25 -46.79
N SER A 21 19.81 12.27 -47.53
CA SER A 21 19.91 12.98 -48.82
C SER A 21 19.96 11.96 -49.94
N GLU A 22 19.00 12.01 -50.87
CA GLU A 22 18.98 11.17 -52.07
C GLU A 22 18.75 12.07 -53.29
N GLY A 23 19.82 12.30 -54.07
CA GLY A 23 19.82 13.29 -55.14
C GLY A 23 19.62 14.72 -54.61
N ASP A 24 18.73 15.48 -55.24
CA ASP A 24 18.40 16.87 -54.87
C ASP A 24 17.34 16.96 -53.75
N LYS A 25 16.98 15.84 -53.12
CA LYS A 25 15.96 15.78 -52.06
C LYS A 25 16.59 15.45 -50.72
N HIS A 26 16.31 16.29 -49.72
CA HIS A 26 16.66 16.04 -48.33
C HIS A 26 15.40 15.65 -47.55
N THR A 27 15.46 14.57 -46.78
CA THR A 27 14.34 14.13 -45.94
C THR A 27 14.78 13.97 -44.49
N LEU A 28 14.10 14.65 -43.58
CA LEU A 28 14.26 14.48 -42.14
C LEU A 28 13.42 13.30 -41.69
N ASP A 29 14.07 12.22 -41.23
CA ASP A 29 13.38 11.07 -40.66
C ASP A 29 13.25 11.20 -39.14
N LEU A 30 12.08 11.66 -38.69
CA LEU A 30 11.79 11.79 -37.26
C LEU A 30 11.70 10.44 -36.54
N SER A 31 11.63 9.31 -37.27
CA SER A 31 11.66 7.99 -36.63
C SER A 31 13.07 7.57 -36.17
N LYS A 32 14.11 8.24 -36.66
CA LYS A 32 15.50 8.03 -36.25
C LYS A 32 15.94 8.90 -35.07
N LEU A 33 15.12 9.88 -34.70
CA LEU A 33 15.33 10.59 -33.44
C LEU A 33 15.04 9.61 -32.32
N MET A 34 16.02 9.38 -31.44
CA MET A 34 15.74 8.66 -30.20
C MET A 34 14.54 9.34 -29.52
N PRO A 35 13.60 8.58 -28.95
CA PRO A 35 12.55 9.18 -28.13
C PRO A 35 13.25 10.08 -27.11
N SER A 36 12.84 11.35 -27.04
CA SER A 36 13.41 12.29 -26.08
C SER A 36 13.39 11.62 -24.71
N GLU A 37 14.56 11.42 -24.10
CA GLU A 37 14.63 10.90 -22.75
C GLU A 37 13.69 11.73 -21.88
N ASP A 38 12.86 11.05 -21.09
CA ASP A 38 11.94 11.74 -20.20
C ASP A 38 12.75 12.42 -19.08
N LEU A 39 13.09 13.69 -19.31
CA LEU A 39 13.78 14.52 -18.33
C LEU A 39 12.82 15.05 -17.25
N THR A 40 11.53 14.66 -17.28
CA THR A 40 10.61 15.03 -16.22
C THR A 40 11.03 14.33 -14.93
N GLY A 41 11.37 15.14 -13.93
CA GLY A 41 11.92 14.66 -12.65
C GLY A 41 13.43 14.86 -12.50
N LEU A 42 14.20 15.08 -13.58
CA LEU A 42 15.65 15.34 -13.44
C LEU A 42 15.89 16.65 -12.67
N LYS A 43 15.09 17.68 -12.95
CA LYS A 43 15.15 18.97 -12.25
C LYS A 43 14.82 18.85 -10.77
N SER A 44 13.80 18.07 -10.42
CA SER A 44 13.41 17.88 -9.02
C SER A 44 14.40 16.97 -8.28
N ALA A 45 14.97 15.96 -8.95
CA ALA A 45 16.06 15.14 -8.43
C ALA A 45 17.31 15.99 -8.14
N LEU A 46 17.73 16.84 -9.07
CA LEU A 46 18.85 17.79 -8.88
C LEU A 46 18.58 18.81 -7.78
N GLN A 47 17.34 19.29 -7.64
CA GLN A 47 16.98 20.18 -6.53
C GLN A 47 17.07 19.46 -5.19
N LYS A 48 16.54 18.23 -5.08
CA LYS A 48 16.67 17.39 -3.87
C LYS A 48 18.13 17.08 -3.55
N GLU A 49 18.94 16.77 -4.57
CA GLU A 49 20.37 16.52 -4.40
C GLU A 49 21.08 17.76 -3.86
N ARG A 50 20.79 18.95 -4.41
CA ARG A 50 21.35 20.23 -3.93
C ARG A 50 20.89 20.58 -2.52
N GLU A 51 19.63 20.32 -2.18
CA GLU A 51 19.10 20.52 -0.82
C GLU A 51 19.76 19.58 0.19
N ASN A 52 19.92 18.30 -0.17
CA ASN A 52 20.69 17.35 0.62
C ASN A 52 22.14 17.82 0.78
N ALA A 53 22.83 18.19 -0.30
CA ALA A 53 24.20 18.67 -0.25
C ALA A 53 24.36 19.87 0.71
N ARG A 54 23.45 20.85 0.65
CA ARG A 54 23.41 21.99 1.58
C ARG A 54 23.13 21.59 3.02
N ALA A 55 22.25 20.61 3.26
CA ALA A 55 21.94 20.12 4.59
C ALA A 55 23.17 19.48 5.27
N TRP A 56 24.06 18.89 4.47
CA TRP A 56 25.29 18.22 4.94
C TRP A 56 26.54 19.10 4.90
N GLU A 57 26.54 20.20 4.14
CA GLU A 57 27.67 21.13 4.00
C GLU A 57 28.19 21.65 5.35
N LYS A 58 27.29 21.89 6.32
CA LYS A 58 27.64 22.32 7.69
C LYS A 58 28.43 21.28 8.51
N PHE A 59 28.40 20.02 8.10
CA PHE A 59 29.13 18.93 8.77
C PHE A 59 30.49 18.65 8.11
N GLY A 60 30.76 19.23 6.94
CA GLY A 60 31.95 18.96 6.12
C GLY A 60 31.73 17.81 5.14
N LYS A 61 32.76 17.48 4.35
CA LYS A 61 32.69 16.36 3.42
C LYS A 61 32.73 15.01 4.17
N PRO A 62 32.15 13.93 3.62
CA PRO A 62 32.23 12.60 4.23
C PRO A 62 33.66 12.20 4.60
N ASP A 63 34.62 12.41 3.71
CA ASP A 63 36.05 12.12 3.94
C ASP A 63 36.64 12.95 5.09
N GLU A 64 36.20 14.19 5.27
CA GLU A 64 36.64 15.07 6.36
C GLU A 64 36.04 14.65 7.70
N LEU A 65 34.80 14.16 7.70
CA LEU A 65 34.15 13.59 8.87
C LEU A 65 34.82 12.30 9.30
N GLU A 66 35.13 11.42 8.35
CA GLU A 66 35.84 10.16 8.60
C GLU A 66 37.25 10.41 9.15
N ALA A 67 37.97 11.38 8.59
CA ALA A 67 39.27 11.80 9.11
C ALA A 67 39.16 12.34 10.56
N LYS A 68 38.15 13.18 10.86
CA LYS A 68 37.92 13.71 12.21
C LYS A 68 37.54 12.62 13.21
N LEU A 69 36.73 11.64 12.81
CA LEU A 69 36.36 10.49 13.64
C LEU A 69 37.59 9.61 13.93
N SER A 70 38.38 9.27 12.91
CA SER A 70 39.60 8.49 13.09
C SER A 70 40.61 9.20 13.99
N GLU A 71 40.73 10.53 13.86
CA GLU A 71 41.62 11.32 14.73
C GLU A 71 41.11 11.36 16.18
N LEU A 72 39.80 11.46 16.40
CA LEU A 72 39.18 11.36 17.71
C LEU A 72 39.37 9.98 18.34
N GLU A 73 39.19 8.90 17.58
CA GLU A 73 39.42 7.52 18.03
C GLU A 73 40.88 7.30 18.42
N LYS A 74 41.84 7.78 17.61
CA LYS A 74 43.26 7.72 17.95
C LYS A 74 43.61 8.51 19.21
N LYS A 75 42.98 9.68 19.41
CA LYS A 75 43.15 10.47 20.64
C LYS A 75 42.56 9.77 21.87
N ALA A 76 41.43 9.10 21.72
CA ALA A 76 40.78 8.34 22.79
C ALA A 76 41.60 7.11 23.23
N GLN A 77 42.44 6.54 22.34
CA GLN A 77 43.37 5.45 22.68
C GLN A 77 44.61 5.90 23.49
N GLY A 78 44.83 7.21 23.62
CA GLY A 78 45.95 7.76 24.40
C GLY A 78 45.73 7.65 25.91
N THR A 79 46.64 8.26 26.68
CA THR A 79 46.55 8.33 28.15
C THR A 79 46.45 9.77 28.63
N GLY A 80 45.65 10.02 29.67
CA GLY A 80 45.49 11.32 30.31
C GLY A 80 44.22 12.07 29.89
N LYS A 81 44.05 13.29 30.41
CA LYS A 81 42.80 14.06 30.33
C LYS A 81 42.27 14.28 28.90
N ALA A 82 43.17 14.47 27.93
CA ALA A 82 42.78 14.63 26.53
C ALA A 82 42.19 13.35 25.90
N ALA A 83 42.61 12.17 26.35
CA ALA A 83 42.05 10.89 25.92
C ALA A 83 40.70 10.62 26.59
N GLU A 84 40.57 10.93 27.89
CA GLU A 84 39.29 10.87 28.61
C GLU A 84 38.25 11.81 27.99
N ASP A 85 38.62 13.05 27.67
CA ASP A 85 37.76 14.03 27.02
C ASP A 85 37.36 13.59 25.59
N ALA A 86 38.24 12.91 24.86
CA ALA A 86 37.96 12.37 23.53
C ALA A 86 37.01 11.17 23.59
N GLN A 87 37.22 10.26 24.54
CA GLN A 87 36.35 9.11 24.78
C GLN A 87 34.94 9.56 25.19
N ALA A 88 34.83 10.52 26.11
CA ALA A 88 33.55 11.09 26.54
C ALA A 88 32.76 11.71 25.37
N LYS A 89 33.45 12.37 24.43
CA LYS A 89 32.81 12.90 23.21
C LYS A 89 32.32 11.81 22.27
N LEU A 90 33.10 10.74 22.09
CA LEU A 90 32.68 9.59 21.27
C LEU A 90 31.48 8.89 21.87
N ASP A 91 31.47 8.69 23.18
CA ASP A 91 30.36 8.03 23.88
C ASP A 91 29.09 8.89 23.86
N ALA A 92 29.22 10.21 24.05
CA ALA A 92 28.11 11.14 23.90
C ALA A 92 27.55 11.15 22.47
N LEU A 93 28.43 11.11 21.45
CA LEU A 93 28.01 11.06 20.05
C LEU A 93 27.25 9.75 19.76
N LYS A 94 27.78 8.60 20.21
CA LYS A 94 27.10 7.30 20.06
C LYS A 94 25.73 7.31 20.72
N ALA A 95 25.66 7.74 21.98
CA ALA A 95 24.39 7.82 22.71
C ALA A 95 23.36 8.73 22.01
N GLU A 96 23.79 9.87 21.46
CA GLU A 96 22.91 10.77 20.72
C GLU A 96 22.39 10.12 19.41
N TYR A 97 23.24 9.44 18.66
CA TYR A 97 22.84 8.76 17.43
C TYR A 97 21.96 7.54 17.69
N ASP A 98 22.29 6.74 18.70
CA ASP A 98 21.47 5.60 19.12
C ASP A 98 20.07 6.07 19.57
N GLY A 99 20.01 7.17 20.31
CA GLY A 99 18.75 7.81 20.68
C GLY A 99 17.93 8.27 19.46
N LYS A 100 18.58 8.96 18.51
CA LYS A 100 17.91 9.41 17.27
C LYS A 100 17.45 8.25 16.38
N LEU A 101 18.22 7.16 16.30
CA LEU A 101 17.81 5.95 15.58
C LEU A 101 16.59 5.34 16.26
N SER A 102 16.63 5.13 17.58
CA SER A 102 15.49 4.59 18.32
C SER A 102 14.21 5.43 18.14
N ASP A 103 14.33 6.76 18.15
CA ASP A 103 13.18 7.65 17.94
C ASP A 103 12.64 7.58 16.51
N LYS A 104 13.51 7.45 15.51
CA LYS A 104 13.12 7.24 14.12
C LYS A 104 12.43 5.89 13.93
N ASP A 105 12.98 4.83 14.52
CA ASP A 105 12.42 3.48 14.42
C ASP A 105 11.03 3.43 15.03
N LYS A 106 10.83 4.02 16.22
CA LYS A 106 9.50 4.17 16.82
C LYS A 106 8.54 4.94 15.91
N ARG A 107 8.99 6.02 15.29
CA ARG A 107 8.15 6.80 14.38
C ARG A 107 7.77 6.01 13.14
N ILE A 108 8.70 5.23 12.59
CA ILE A 108 8.47 4.33 11.46
C ILE A 108 7.45 3.26 11.87
N GLU A 109 7.63 2.62 13.02
CA GLU A 109 6.72 1.59 13.54
C GLU A 109 5.31 2.13 13.75
N ILE A 110 5.17 3.35 14.30
CA ILE A 110 3.87 4.03 14.45
C ILE A 110 3.22 4.27 13.08
N MET A 111 3.98 4.73 12.09
CA MET A 111 3.46 4.97 10.74
C MET A 111 3.05 3.66 10.05
N MET A 112 3.84 2.60 10.19
CA MET A 112 3.51 1.28 9.64
C MET A 112 2.23 0.72 10.27
N LYS A 113 2.10 0.80 11.60
CA LYS A 113 0.89 0.38 12.32
C LYS A 113 -0.34 1.21 11.94
N ALA A 114 -0.19 2.52 11.77
CA ALA A 114 -1.29 3.39 11.33
C ALA A 114 -1.77 3.01 9.91
N ASN A 115 -0.85 2.86 8.96
CA ASN A 115 -1.16 2.47 7.58
C ASN A 115 -1.79 1.07 7.50
N ALA A 116 -1.28 0.12 8.28
CA ALA A 116 -1.84 -1.23 8.36
C ALA A 116 -3.24 -1.23 8.98
N SER A 117 -3.48 -0.39 10.00
CA SER A 117 -4.79 -0.21 10.61
C SER A 117 -5.81 0.29 9.60
N GLU A 118 -5.49 1.35 8.86
CA GLU A 118 -6.38 1.90 7.83
C GLU A 118 -6.65 0.89 6.70
N SER A 119 -5.60 0.19 6.26
CA SER A 119 -5.72 -0.84 5.22
C SER A 119 -6.59 -2.01 5.68
N LEU A 120 -6.41 -2.46 6.93
CA LEU A 120 -7.21 -3.53 7.50
C LEU A 120 -8.68 -3.11 7.66
N LYS A 121 -8.96 -1.88 8.14
CA LYS A 121 -10.34 -1.35 8.20
C LYS A 121 -11.01 -1.34 6.84
N ALA A 122 -10.27 -0.97 5.79
CA ALA A 122 -10.78 -1.01 4.42
C ALA A 122 -11.09 -2.44 3.97
N GLU A 123 -10.23 -3.42 4.27
CA GLU A 123 -10.49 -4.83 3.96
C GLU A 123 -11.66 -5.42 4.78
N LEU A 124 -11.80 -5.04 6.05
CA LEU A 124 -12.95 -5.42 6.88
C LEU A 124 -14.26 -4.86 6.32
N ALA A 125 -14.26 -3.60 5.86
CA ALA A 125 -15.42 -3.01 5.21
C ALA A 125 -15.81 -3.80 3.93
N LYS A 126 -14.81 -4.18 3.11
CA LYS A 126 -15.02 -5.02 1.91
C LYS A 126 -15.52 -6.42 2.26
N ALA A 127 -15.07 -6.99 3.38
CA ALA A 127 -15.52 -8.27 3.91
C ALA A 127 -16.93 -8.20 4.53
N GLY A 128 -17.56 -7.02 4.55
CA GLY A 128 -18.96 -6.85 4.95
C GLY A 128 -19.18 -6.51 6.42
N PHE A 129 -18.13 -6.17 7.17
CA PHE A 129 -18.26 -5.77 8.57
C PHE A 129 -19.18 -4.54 8.74
N ILE A 130 -19.96 -4.54 9.83
CA ILE A 130 -20.78 -3.38 10.20
C ILE A 130 -19.87 -2.23 10.67
N PRO A 131 -20.18 -0.96 10.34
CA PRO A 131 -19.31 0.17 10.64
C PRO A 131 -18.95 0.27 12.12
N GLU A 132 -19.90 -0.04 12.99
CA GLU A 132 -19.76 0.03 14.45
C GLU A 132 -18.77 -1.00 15.00
N ALA A 133 -18.49 -2.08 14.26
CA ALA A 133 -17.57 -3.13 14.68
C ALA A 133 -16.18 -3.01 14.04
N ILE A 134 -16.04 -2.26 12.93
CA ILE A 134 -14.78 -2.21 12.17
C ILE A 134 -13.61 -1.75 13.03
N ASP A 135 -13.79 -0.70 13.83
CA ASP A 135 -12.72 -0.13 14.64
C ASP A 135 -12.25 -1.10 15.73
N ASP A 136 -13.18 -1.74 16.44
CA ASP A 136 -12.87 -2.70 17.50
C ASP A 136 -12.21 -3.97 16.95
N ILE A 137 -12.71 -4.48 15.82
CA ILE A 137 -12.14 -5.66 15.17
C ILE A 137 -10.76 -5.36 14.59
N ALA A 138 -10.56 -4.20 13.96
CA ALA A 138 -9.25 -3.79 13.49
C ALA A 138 -8.26 -3.64 14.67
N ALA A 139 -8.65 -2.97 15.75
CA ALA A 139 -7.80 -2.75 16.91
C ALA A 139 -7.33 -4.08 17.54
N THR A 140 -8.21 -5.07 17.63
CA THR A 140 -7.85 -6.41 18.15
C THR A 140 -7.02 -7.22 17.17
N ALA A 141 -7.27 -7.10 15.86
CA ALA A 141 -6.56 -7.83 14.82
C ALA A 141 -5.15 -7.28 14.51
N LEU A 142 -4.87 -6.01 14.83
CA LEU A 142 -3.53 -5.41 14.66
C LEU A 142 -2.43 -6.18 15.41
N GLY A 143 -2.76 -6.83 16.52
CA GLY A 143 -1.81 -7.67 17.27
C GLY A 143 -1.34 -8.91 16.50
N ARG A 144 -2.01 -9.26 15.38
CA ARG A 144 -1.64 -10.37 14.49
C ARG A 144 -0.76 -9.91 13.32
N LEU A 145 -0.37 -8.64 13.26
CA LEU A 145 0.49 -8.13 12.22
C LEU A 145 1.93 -7.97 12.74
N GLU A 146 2.85 -8.66 12.08
CA GLU A 146 4.28 -8.35 12.16
C GLU A 146 4.68 -7.56 10.92
N PHE A 147 5.73 -6.76 11.01
CA PHE A 147 6.26 -6.00 9.88
C PHE A 147 7.66 -6.50 9.56
N GLY A 148 7.91 -6.81 8.29
CA GLY A 148 9.25 -7.07 7.80
C GLY A 148 10.11 -5.80 7.76
N ASP A 149 11.41 -5.95 7.51
CA ASP A 149 12.36 -4.83 7.40
C ASP A 149 12.01 -3.85 6.26
N ASP A 150 11.25 -4.31 5.26
CA ASP A 150 10.74 -3.52 4.15
C ASP A 150 9.38 -2.85 4.46
N GLY A 151 8.84 -3.05 5.66
CA GLY A 151 7.55 -2.52 6.09
C GLY A 151 6.33 -3.29 5.60
N THR A 152 6.51 -4.43 4.92
CA THR A 152 5.37 -5.24 4.48
C THR A 152 4.71 -5.95 5.67
N PRO A 153 3.36 -5.89 5.77
CA PRO A 153 2.65 -6.57 6.86
C PRO A 153 2.61 -8.07 6.60
N LYS A 154 3.11 -8.83 7.57
CA LYS A 154 3.02 -10.28 7.66
C LYS A 154 1.91 -10.63 8.64
N VAL A 155 0.90 -11.34 8.14
CA VAL A 155 -0.23 -11.78 8.96
C VAL A 155 0.13 -13.07 9.70
N LEU A 156 -0.16 -13.09 11.00
CA LEU A 156 -0.05 -14.26 11.86
C LEU A 156 -1.42 -14.89 12.15
N THR A 157 -1.42 -16.17 12.49
CA THR A 157 -2.54 -16.87 13.12
C THR A 157 -2.74 -16.38 14.55
N ALA A 158 -3.87 -16.73 15.17
CA ALA A 158 -4.12 -16.41 16.58
C ALA A 158 -3.04 -16.97 17.54
N ASP A 159 -2.36 -18.06 17.15
CA ASP A 159 -1.28 -18.70 17.91
C ASP A 159 0.11 -18.10 17.62
N GLY A 160 0.19 -17.03 16.81
CA GLY A 160 1.44 -16.34 16.49
C GLY A 160 2.29 -17.00 15.40
N LYS A 161 1.74 -17.95 14.61
CA LYS A 161 2.45 -18.54 13.47
C LYS A 161 2.15 -17.76 12.18
N PRO A 162 3.04 -17.74 11.18
CA PRO A 162 2.71 -17.16 9.88
C PRO A 162 1.45 -17.80 9.30
N MET A 163 0.48 -16.96 8.94
CA MET A 163 -0.76 -17.41 8.33
C MET A 163 -0.55 -17.63 6.83
N ILE A 164 -1.05 -18.76 6.32
CA ILE A 164 -0.97 -19.10 4.90
C ILE A 164 -2.12 -18.40 4.17
N GLY A 165 -1.85 -17.82 3.01
CA GLY A 165 -2.88 -17.20 2.18
C GLY A 165 -2.42 -16.87 0.77
N ASN A 166 -2.99 -15.81 0.21
CA ASN A 166 -2.92 -15.51 -1.21
C ASN A 166 -1.84 -14.48 -1.59
N GLY A 167 -0.98 -14.10 -0.65
CA GLY A 167 0.10 -13.14 -0.84
C GLY A 167 1.39 -13.77 -1.37
N ALA A 168 2.44 -12.96 -1.40
CA ALA A 168 3.79 -13.40 -1.73
C ALA A 168 4.26 -14.49 -0.74
N ASP A 169 5.07 -15.43 -1.23
CA ASP A 169 5.60 -16.57 -0.46
C ASP A 169 4.53 -17.41 0.27
N HIS A 170 3.31 -17.44 -0.29
CA HIS A 170 2.13 -18.08 0.32
C HIS A 170 1.72 -17.49 1.67
N GLY A 171 2.19 -16.29 2.01
CA GLY A 171 1.75 -15.56 3.19
C GLY A 171 0.33 -15.02 3.03
N ALA A 172 -0.39 -14.89 4.14
CA ALA A 172 -1.71 -14.26 4.12
C ALA A 172 -1.65 -12.75 3.94
N THR A 173 -2.61 -12.24 3.17
CA THR A 173 -2.85 -10.82 2.98
C THR A 173 -3.80 -10.28 4.06
N LEU A 174 -3.89 -8.95 4.19
CA LEU A 174 -4.91 -8.31 5.03
C LEU A 174 -6.34 -8.67 4.60
N SER A 175 -6.55 -8.97 3.32
CA SER A 175 -7.84 -9.45 2.80
C SER A 175 -8.15 -10.87 3.29
N ASP A 176 -7.14 -11.74 3.34
CA ASP A 176 -7.28 -13.10 3.89
C ASP A 176 -7.58 -13.04 5.39
N LEU A 177 -6.92 -12.13 6.12
CA LEU A 177 -7.22 -11.87 7.53
C LEU A 177 -8.65 -11.38 7.72
N ALA A 178 -9.12 -10.42 6.90
CA ALA A 178 -10.48 -9.90 6.98
C ALA A 178 -11.53 -10.98 6.71
N LYS A 179 -11.28 -11.91 5.77
CA LYS A 179 -12.16 -13.07 5.51
C LYS A 179 -12.17 -14.04 6.69
N GLU A 180 -11.01 -14.41 7.21
CA GLU A 180 -10.92 -15.27 8.40
C GLU A 180 -11.67 -14.66 9.59
N LEU A 181 -11.53 -13.34 9.80
CA LEU A 181 -12.24 -12.62 10.85
C LEU A 181 -13.76 -12.57 10.60
N ALA A 182 -14.20 -12.43 9.36
CA ALA A 182 -15.62 -12.46 9.00
C ALA A 182 -16.24 -13.83 9.34
N ASP A 183 -15.54 -14.92 9.01
CA ASP A 183 -15.95 -16.29 9.33
C ASP A 183 -15.97 -16.54 10.85
N ALA A 184 -14.98 -16.02 11.58
CA ALA A 184 -14.87 -16.17 13.02
C ALA A 184 -15.85 -15.29 13.81
N LYS A 185 -16.28 -14.16 13.25
CA LYS A 185 -17.12 -13.15 13.92
C LYS A 185 -18.33 -12.77 13.07
N PRO A 186 -19.23 -13.74 12.76
CA PRO A 186 -20.37 -13.49 11.88
C PRO A 186 -21.33 -12.44 12.45
N TYR A 187 -21.36 -12.26 13.77
CA TYR A 187 -22.17 -11.23 14.44
C TYR A 187 -21.76 -9.79 14.08
N ALA A 188 -20.53 -9.59 13.62
CA ALA A 188 -19.97 -8.29 13.26
C ALA A 188 -20.05 -8.03 11.75
N VAL A 189 -20.55 -8.99 10.97
CA VAL A 189 -20.71 -8.89 9.52
C VAL A 189 -22.19 -8.63 9.24
N ARG A 190 -22.48 -7.77 8.25
CA ARG A 190 -23.85 -7.56 7.79
C ARG A 190 -24.44 -8.90 7.37
N ASP A 191 -25.65 -9.20 7.84
CA ASP A 191 -26.42 -10.30 7.27
C ASP A 191 -26.56 -10.00 5.78
N GLY A 192 -26.02 -10.90 4.93
CA GLY A 192 -25.91 -10.72 3.49
C GLY A 192 -27.26 -10.72 2.76
N GLY A 193 -28.36 -10.46 3.48
CA GLY A 193 -29.70 -10.45 2.92
C GLY A 193 -30.08 -11.78 2.30
N LYS A 194 -29.46 -12.89 2.74
CA LYS A 194 -30.03 -14.23 2.52
C LYS A 194 -31.20 -14.38 3.49
N GLY A 195 -32.16 -13.47 3.35
CA GLY A 195 -33.44 -13.51 4.02
C GLY A 195 -33.96 -14.91 3.85
N GLY A 196 -34.28 -15.55 4.97
CA GLY A 196 -34.82 -16.90 4.96
C GLY A 196 -35.86 -16.99 3.85
N GLY A 197 -35.62 -17.89 2.90
CA GLY A 197 -36.59 -18.28 1.87
C GLY A 197 -37.78 -19.01 2.49
N GLY A 198 -38.26 -18.55 3.65
CA GLY A 198 -39.59 -18.79 4.11
C GLY A 198 -40.51 -18.06 3.15
N LYS A 199 -41.00 -18.81 2.16
CA LYS A 199 -42.18 -18.45 1.37
C LYS A 199 -43.17 -17.77 2.31
N GLN A 200 -43.60 -16.55 2.01
CA GLN A 200 -44.67 -15.91 2.77
C GLN A 200 -45.82 -16.91 2.85
N PRO A 201 -46.42 -17.16 4.03
CA PRO A 201 -47.59 -18.01 4.12
C PRO A 201 -48.68 -17.38 3.24
N GLY A 202 -48.91 -17.94 2.05
CA GLY A 202 -49.96 -17.48 1.12
C GLY A 202 -49.54 -17.05 -0.30
N SER A 203 -48.26 -17.04 -0.70
CA SER A 203 -47.92 -16.71 -2.11
C SER A 203 -48.19 -17.90 -3.04
N GLN A 204 -49.44 -18.02 -3.50
CA GLN A 204 -49.90 -18.94 -4.53
C GLN A 204 -49.31 -18.59 -5.90
N SER A 205 -48.41 -19.44 -6.40
CA SER A 205 -48.26 -19.66 -7.84
C SER A 205 -48.55 -21.15 -8.09
N GLY A 206 -49.82 -21.44 -8.39
CA GLY A 206 -50.31 -22.79 -8.70
C GLY A 206 -51.76 -22.98 -8.26
N THR A 207 -52.72 -22.73 -9.15
CA THR A 207 -54.05 -23.38 -9.12
C THR A 207 -53.87 -24.82 -9.62
N PRO A 208 -54.55 -25.91 -9.14
CA PRO A 208 -55.80 -26.03 -8.36
C PRO A 208 -55.60 -26.89 -7.06
N ALA A 209 -56.54 -27.13 -6.14
CA ALA A 209 -57.98 -27.34 -6.26
C ALA A 209 -58.75 -26.80 -5.05
N HIS A 210 -59.91 -26.21 -5.32
CA HIS A 210 -60.90 -25.88 -4.30
C HIS A 210 -61.37 -27.18 -3.63
N SER A 211 -60.84 -27.46 -2.45
CA SER A 211 -61.50 -28.31 -1.46
C SER A 211 -61.73 -27.45 -0.24
N ASN A 212 -62.82 -26.69 -0.27
CA ASN A 212 -63.27 -25.93 0.88
C ASN A 212 -63.92 -26.94 1.84
N PRO A 213 -63.30 -27.28 2.99
CA PRO A 213 -63.77 -28.38 3.84
C PRO A 213 -65.15 -28.12 4.46
N ILE A 214 -65.59 -26.85 4.48
CA ILE A 214 -66.90 -26.43 4.99
C ILE A 214 -68.02 -26.78 3.99
N LEU A 215 -67.77 -26.66 2.69
CA LEU A 215 -68.74 -27.04 1.65
C LEU A 215 -68.93 -28.56 1.53
N ALA A 216 -67.93 -29.35 1.94
CA ALA A 216 -67.98 -30.81 1.92
C ALA A 216 -68.71 -31.44 3.12
N GLN A 217 -68.95 -30.68 4.20
CA GLN A 217 -69.56 -31.18 5.44
C GLN A 217 -71.02 -30.80 5.64
N VAL A 218 -71.57 -29.89 4.82
CA VAL A 218 -72.95 -29.42 4.94
C VAL A 218 -73.72 -29.66 3.64
N PRO A 219 -74.59 -30.70 3.58
CA PRO A 219 -75.45 -30.92 2.43
C PRO A 219 -76.35 -29.70 2.16
N GLY A 220 -76.31 -29.16 0.94
CA GLY A 220 -77.18 -28.07 0.47
C GLY A 220 -76.59 -26.67 0.45
N LEU A 221 -75.33 -26.48 0.87
CA LEU A 221 -74.67 -25.16 0.85
C LEU A 221 -74.06 -24.80 -0.51
N ALA A 222 -73.91 -25.79 -1.41
CA ALA A 222 -73.34 -25.61 -2.75
C ALA A 222 -74.33 -25.06 -3.80
N ASP A 223 -75.64 -25.02 -3.48
CA ASP A 223 -76.71 -24.63 -4.41
C ASP A 223 -77.22 -23.18 -4.18
N LEU A 224 -76.53 -22.40 -3.35
CA LEU A 224 -76.87 -21.00 -3.14
C LEU A 224 -76.36 -20.15 -4.32
N PRO A 225 -77.23 -19.40 -5.02
CA PRO A 225 -76.77 -18.49 -6.08
C PRO A 225 -75.92 -17.38 -5.48
N GLU A 226 -74.72 -17.20 -6.02
CA GLU A 226 -73.85 -16.07 -5.69
C GLU A 226 -74.57 -14.75 -6.04
N LYS A 227 -74.58 -13.81 -5.08
CA LYS A 227 -75.05 -12.43 -5.28
C LYS A 227 -73.89 -11.54 -5.70
#